data_AF-A0A7W4E5D2-F1
#
_entry.id   AF-A0A7W4E5D2-F1
#
_cell.length_a   1.000
_cell.length_b   1.000
_cell.length_c   1.000
_cell.angle_alpha   90.00
_cell.angle_beta   90.00
_cell.angle_gamma   90.00
#
_symmetry.space_group_name_H-M   'P 1'
#
loop_
_entity.id
_entity.type
_entity.pdbx_description
1 polymer ?
#
loop_
_entity_poly.entity_id
_entity_poly.type
_entity_poly.pdbx_seq_one_letter_code
_entity_poly.pdbx_strand_id
1 'polypeptide(L)'
;MNNSTSKNVTNHYEIFSGPSKSALFDACMYVYSKDAKIAVNFGISQGCSNHGDDATKLHLLLPVTNIKITGIEHEDGSGESFILKGYCDVDKDHLLRGDNTYRYRYSRFSAYYDAKNRKGTFTLIAN
;
A
#
# COMPACT_ATOMS: atom_id res chain seq x y z
N MET A 1 -6.71 -29.95 22.55
CA MET A 1 -6.57 -28.48 22.65
C MET A 1 -6.13 -27.98 21.28
N ASN A 2 -7.07 -27.44 20.50
CA ASN A 2 -6.76 -26.92 19.17
C ASN A 2 -6.13 -25.54 19.36
N ASN A 3 -4.82 -25.46 19.20
CA ASN A 3 -4.09 -24.19 19.18
C ASN A 3 -4.34 -23.53 17.81
N SER A 4 -5.55 -23.00 17.62
CA SER A 4 -5.83 -22.06 16.54
C SER A 4 -5.05 -20.80 16.84
N THR A 5 -3.79 -20.77 16.41
CA THR A 5 -3.08 -19.52 16.18
C THR A 5 -3.91 -18.77 15.15
N SER A 6 -4.80 -17.91 15.62
CA SER A 6 -5.36 -16.82 14.85
C SER A 6 -4.17 -16.10 14.24
N LYS A 7 -3.82 -16.42 12.98
CA LYS A 7 -2.88 -15.65 12.19
C LYS A 7 -3.43 -14.24 12.22
N ASN A 8 -2.84 -13.40 13.06
CA ASN A 8 -3.12 -11.99 13.08
C ASN A 8 -2.73 -11.54 11.68
N VAL A 9 -3.73 -11.33 10.81
CA VAL A 9 -3.51 -10.83 9.46
C VAL A 9 -2.97 -9.43 9.68
N THR A 10 -1.64 -9.31 9.70
CA THR A 10 -1.00 -8.01 9.86
C THR A 10 -1.45 -7.19 8.68
N ASN A 11 -2.30 -6.19 8.94
CA ASN A 11 -2.75 -5.22 7.94
C ASN A 11 -1.62 -4.27 7.51
N HIS A 12 -0.36 -4.60 7.85
CA HIS A 12 0.85 -3.86 7.56
C HIS A 12 1.61 -4.55 6.44
N TYR A 13 1.88 -3.81 5.38
CA TYR A 13 2.51 -4.27 4.17
C TYR A 13 3.69 -3.37 3.81
N GLU A 14 4.72 -3.93 3.21
CA GLU A 14 5.90 -3.16 2.79
C GLU A 14 5.64 -2.50 1.43
N ILE A 15 5.96 -1.21 1.31
CA ILE A 15 6.03 -0.50 0.04
C ILE A 15 7.47 -0.59 -0.45
N PHE A 16 7.69 -1.32 -1.55
CA PHE A 16 9.02 -1.46 -2.16
C PHE A 16 9.22 -0.50 -3.35
N SER A 17 8.14 0.08 -3.87
CA SER A 17 8.18 1.13 -4.90
C SER A 17 6.93 2.00 -4.82
N GLY A 18 7.03 3.25 -5.27
CA GLY A 18 5.93 4.19 -5.19
C GLY A 18 6.13 5.47 -6.03
N PRO A 19 5.17 6.40 -5.93
CA PRO A 19 5.18 7.67 -6.66
C PRO A 19 6.25 8.66 -6.17
N SER A 20 6.59 9.65 -6.99
CA SER A 20 7.40 10.78 -6.53
C SER A 20 6.64 11.64 -5.52
N LYS A 21 7.38 12.45 -4.77
CA LYS A 21 6.81 13.49 -3.91
C LYS A 21 5.81 14.37 -4.65
N SER A 22 6.19 14.94 -5.80
CA SER A 22 5.28 15.79 -6.60
C SER A 22 3.98 15.08 -6.96
N ALA A 23 4.05 13.82 -7.40
CA ALA A 23 2.87 13.04 -7.76
C ALA A 23 1.94 12.78 -6.57
N LEU A 24 2.49 12.62 -5.35
CA LEU A 24 1.68 12.50 -4.14
C LEU A 24 0.90 13.79 -3.85
N PHE A 25 1.59 14.94 -3.90
CA PHE A 25 0.95 16.24 -3.65
C PHE A 25 -0.09 16.56 -4.72
N ASP A 26 0.21 16.33 -5.99
CA ASP A 26 -0.74 16.51 -7.09
C ASP A 26 -1.97 15.60 -6.93
N ALA A 27 -1.75 14.33 -6.58
CA ALA A 27 -2.83 13.39 -6.34
C ALA A 27 -3.71 13.78 -5.15
N CYS A 28 -3.12 14.31 -4.09
CA CYS A 28 -3.87 14.82 -2.94
C CYS A 28 -4.67 16.08 -3.31
N MET A 29 -4.06 17.00 -4.07
CA MET A 29 -4.68 18.25 -4.50
C MET A 29 -5.89 18.00 -5.41
N TYR A 30 -5.80 17.02 -6.30
CA TYR A 30 -6.84 16.70 -7.28
C TYR A 30 -7.68 15.47 -6.94
N VAL A 31 -7.66 14.98 -5.69
CA VAL A 31 -8.29 13.70 -5.31
C VAL A 31 -9.79 13.59 -5.66
N TYR A 32 -10.50 14.72 -5.64
CA TYR A 32 -11.93 14.81 -6.01
C TYR A 32 -12.19 15.57 -7.32
N SER A 33 -11.13 15.91 -8.06
CA SER A 33 -11.27 16.53 -9.37
C SER A 33 -11.89 15.56 -10.37
N LYS A 34 -12.86 16.04 -11.15
CA LYS A 34 -13.46 15.27 -12.24
C LYS A 34 -12.62 15.32 -13.52
N ASP A 35 -11.84 16.39 -13.67
CA ASP A 35 -11.11 16.73 -14.90
C ASP A 35 -9.64 16.33 -14.84
N ALA A 36 -9.05 16.24 -13.65
CA ALA A 36 -7.65 15.85 -13.44
C ALA A 36 -7.58 14.55 -12.62
N LYS A 37 -7.09 13.48 -13.25
CA LYS A 37 -6.84 12.19 -12.59
C LYS A 37 -5.35 11.92 -12.52
N ILE A 38 -4.80 12.02 -11.32
CA ILE A 38 -3.40 11.69 -11.07
C ILE A 38 -3.32 10.22 -10.67
N ALA A 39 -2.67 9.40 -11.48
CA ALA A 39 -2.48 7.98 -11.18
C ALA A 39 -1.44 7.82 -10.07
N VAL A 40 -1.81 7.13 -8.99
CA VAL A 40 -0.92 6.76 -7.88
C VAL A 40 -0.88 5.25 -7.77
N ASN A 41 0.32 4.69 -7.94
CA ASN A 41 0.56 3.26 -7.83
C ASN A 41 1.65 3.01 -6.80
N PHE A 42 1.39 2.11 -5.85
CA PHE A 42 2.37 1.58 -4.93
C PHE A 42 2.65 0.13 -5.28
N GLY A 43 3.92 -0.25 -5.36
CA GLY A 43 4.32 -1.65 -5.28
C GLY A 43 4.30 -2.08 -3.82
N ILE A 44 3.27 -2.85 -3.45
CA ILE A 44 3.05 -3.30 -2.08
C ILE A 44 3.29 -4.81 -2.01
N SER A 45 4.12 -5.23 -1.06
CA SER A 45 4.46 -6.64 -0.82
C SER A 45 3.49 -7.23 0.22
N GLN A 46 2.79 -8.30 -0.16
CA GLN A 46 1.98 -9.14 0.71
C GLN A 46 2.82 -10.25 1.39
N GLY A 47 4.05 -10.46 0.93
CA GLY A 47 4.98 -11.45 1.47
C GLY A 47 6.15 -11.69 0.49
N CYS A 48 7.18 -12.40 0.96
CA CYS A 48 8.28 -12.86 0.11
C CYS A 48 8.15 -14.36 -0.14
N SER A 49 8.44 -14.82 -1.36
CA SER A 49 8.64 -16.26 -1.60
C SER A 49 9.96 -16.71 -0.99
N ASN A 50 9.95 -17.77 -0.17
CA ASN A 50 11.15 -18.34 0.49
C ASN A 50 12.05 -19.16 -0.47
N HIS A 51 12.06 -18.88 -1.77
CA HIS A 51 12.78 -19.69 -2.73
C HIS A 51 13.97 -18.94 -3.34
N GLY A 52 15.17 -19.26 -2.85
CA GLY A 52 16.46 -18.88 -3.43
C GLY A 52 17.16 -17.70 -2.77
N ASP A 53 18.50 -17.71 -2.89
CA ASP A 53 19.46 -16.77 -2.30
C ASP A 53 18.99 -15.30 -2.26
N ASP A 54 19.45 -14.60 -1.22
CA ASP A 54 19.07 -13.26 -0.74
C ASP A 54 19.02 -12.12 -1.80
N ALA A 55 19.46 -12.36 -3.02
CA ALA A 55 19.55 -11.39 -4.12
C ALA A 55 18.25 -11.18 -4.92
N THR A 56 17.28 -12.11 -4.88
CA THR A 56 16.04 -12.00 -5.68
C THR A 56 14.80 -12.44 -4.90
N LYS A 57 14.49 -11.78 -3.78
CA LYS A 57 13.18 -11.98 -3.12
C LYS A 57 12.07 -11.59 -4.08
N LEU A 58 11.33 -12.59 -4.58
CA LEU A 58 10.13 -12.35 -5.36
C LEU A 58 9.05 -11.81 -4.40
N HIS A 59 8.73 -10.53 -4.55
CA HIS A 59 7.64 -9.92 -3.81
C HIS A 59 6.31 -10.44 -4.34
N LEU A 60 5.54 -11.09 -3.47
CA LEU A 60 4.16 -11.41 -3.78
C LEU A 60 3.35 -10.12 -3.65
N LEU A 61 2.83 -9.61 -4.76
CA LEU A 61 2.18 -8.31 -4.80
C LEU A 61 0.81 -8.35 -4.10
N LEU A 62 0.56 -7.38 -3.23
CA LEU A 62 -0.78 -7.09 -2.74
C LEU A 62 -1.56 -6.36 -3.84
N PRO A 63 -2.68 -6.91 -4.35
CA PRO A 63 -3.48 -6.22 -5.35
C PRO A 63 -4.20 -5.02 -4.72
N VAL A 64 -3.71 -3.82 -5.02
CA VAL A 64 -4.31 -2.54 -4.61
C VAL A 64 -4.57 -1.70 -5.84
N THR A 65 -5.75 -1.10 -5.92
CA THR A 65 -6.16 -0.21 -7.00
C THR A 65 -6.98 0.97 -6.46
N ASN A 66 -7.33 1.90 -7.34
CA ASN A 66 -8.15 3.08 -7.04
C ASN A 66 -7.66 3.86 -5.81
N ILE A 67 -6.33 3.99 -5.66
CA ILE A 67 -5.72 4.72 -4.55
C ILE A 67 -6.07 6.21 -4.65
N LYS A 68 -6.65 6.72 -3.58
CA LYS A 68 -7.00 8.14 -3.40
C LYS A 68 -6.27 8.66 -2.18
N ILE A 69 -5.33 9.58 -2.39
CA ILE A 69 -4.64 10.28 -1.30
C ILE A 69 -5.53 11.44 -0.85
N THR A 70 -5.99 11.43 0.39
CA THR A 70 -6.85 12.50 0.93
C THR A 70 -6.16 13.34 1.99
N GLY A 71 -4.97 12.95 2.43
CA GLY A 71 -4.17 13.72 3.37
C GLY A 71 -2.71 13.32 3.30
N ILE A 72 -1.85 14.32 3.51
CA ILE A 72 -0.39 14.20 3.58
C ILE A 72 0.07 14.99 4.81
N GLU A 73 0.74 14.32 5.74
CA GLU A 73 1.35 14.92 6.93
C GLU A 73 2.86 14.75 6.85
N HIS A 74 3.63 15.77 7.18
CA HIS A 74 5.08 15.67 7.30
C HIS A 74 5.44 15.04 8.66
N GLU A 75 6.38 14.12 8.66
CA GLU A 75 6.67 13.34 9.88
C GLU A 75 7.92 13.79 10.63
N ASP A 76 9.04 13.94 9.92
CA ASP A 76 10.37 14.09 10.53
C ASP A 76 11.06 15.42 10.19
N GLY A 77 10.36 16.32 9.51
CA GLY A 77 10.90 17.62 9.06
C GLY A 77 11.91 17.53 7.92
N SER A 78 12.20 16.33 7.38
CA SER A 78 13.11 16.14 6.23
C SER A 78 12.56 16.71 4.93
N GLY A 79 11.24 16.86 4.84
CA GLY A 79 10.55 17.18 3.58
C GLY A 79 10.50 16.01 2.59
N GLU A 80 10.86 14.79 3.02
CA GLU A 80 10.85 13.56 2.21
C GLU A 80 10.03 12.42 2.85
N SER A 81 9.83 12.44 4.17
CA SER A 81 9.02 11.44 4.88
C SER A 81 7.62 11.97 5.19
N PHE A 82 6.61 11.17 4.83
CA PHE A 82 5.20 11.52 4.92
C PHE A 82 4.36 10.43 5.58
N ILE A 83 3.37 10.84 6.36
CA ILE A 83 2.22 10.02 6.68
C ILE A 83 1.13 10.34 5.66
N LEU A 84 0.84 9.36 4.80
CA LEU A 84 -0.21 9.42 3.79
C LEU A 84 -1.50 8.82 4.35
N LYS A 85 -2.63 9.46 4.10
CA LYS A 85 -3.96 8.96 4.46
C LYS A 85 -4.84 8.93 3.22
N GLY A 86 -5.67 7.89 3.11
CA GLY A 86 -6.49 7.75 1.93
C GLY A 86 -7.41 6.54 1.93
N TYR A 87 -7.93 6.28 0.74
CA TYR A 87 -8.80 5.16 0.45
C TYR A 87 -8.28 4.38 -0.75
N CYS A 88 -8.54 3.08 -0.78
CA CYS A 88 -8.17 2.22 -1.87
C CYS A 88 -9.12 1.03 -1.97
N ASP A 89 -9.07 0.36 -3.10
CA ASP A 89 -9.70 -0.92 -3.32
C ASP A 89 -8.62 -2.00 -3.23
N VAL A 90 -8.75 -2.94 -2.30
CA VAL A 90 -7.73 -3.94 -2.01
C VAL A 90 -8.30 -5.35 -1.97
N ASP A 91 -7.55 -6.30 -2.49
CA ASP A 91 -7.86 -7.73 -2.38
C ASP A 91 -6.84 -8.44 -1.50
N LYS A 92 -7.01 -8.27 -0.19
CA LYS A 92 -6.10 -8.82 0.83
C LYS A 92 -6.06 -10.34 0.88
N ASP A 93 -7.10 -11.02 0.39
CA ASP A 93 -7.21 -12.48 0.49
C ASP A 93 -6.84 -13.18 -0.83
N HIS A 94 -6.43 -12.43 -1.86
CA HIS A 94 -6.11 -12.97 -3.19
C HIS A 94 -5.15 -14.17 -3.13
N LEU A 95 -4.00 -13.99 -2.47
CA LEU A 95 -3.00 -15.05 -2.33
C LEU A 95 -3.48 -16.23 -1.47
N LEU A 96 -4.39 -15.99 -0.53
CA LEU A 96 -4.96 -17.05 0.30
C LEU A 96 -5.97 -17.90 -0.47
N ARG A 97 -6.66 -17.31 -1.45
CA ARG A 97 -7.66 -18.01 -2.27
C ARG A 97 -7.03 -18.84 -3.38
N GLY A 98 -5.89 -18.42 -3.93
CA GLY A 98 -5.23 -19.12 -5.03
C GLY A 98 -6.06 -19.17 -6.32
N ASP A 99 -7.07 -18.30 -6.45
CA ASP A 99 -7.88 -18.13 -7.65
C ASP A 99 -7.40 -16.92 -8.47
N ASN A 100 -7.53 -16.97 -9.80
CA ASN A 100 -7.16 -15.84 -10.68
C ASN A 100 -8.19 -14.71 -10.67
N THR A 101 -9.08 -14.66 -9.67
CA THR A 101 -10.16 -13.67 -9.59
C THR A 101 -9.87 -12.65 -8.50
N TYR A 102 -9.76 -11.38 -8.91
CA TYR A 102 -9.65 -10.27 -7.99
C TYR A 102 -11.00 -9.94 -7.35
N ARG A 103 -11.01 -9.81 -6.03
CA ARG A 103 -12.18 -9.46 -5.20
C ARG A 103 -11.84 -8.24 -4.37
N TYR A 104 -11.75 -7.11 -5.06
CA TYR A 104 -11.46 -5.83 -4.44
C TYR A 104 -12.53 -5.43 -3.41
N ARG A 105 -12.07 -4.93 -2.28
CA ARG A 105 -12.90 -4.33 -1.23
C ARG A 105 -12.38 -2.95 -0.90
N TYR A 106 -13.31 -2.01 -0.77
CA TYR A 106 -13.02 -0.66 -0.31
C TYR A 106 -12.44 -0.68 1.10
N SER A 107 -11.31 -0.01 1.30
CA SER A 107 -10.64 0.10 2.58
C SER A 107 -9.98 1.46 2.74
N ARG A 108 -9.94 1.94 3.98
CA ARG A 108 -9.12 3.09 4.35
C ARG A 108 -7.70 2.62 4.62
N PHE A 109 -6.72 3.45 4.28
CA PHE A 109 -5.32 3.16 4.60
C PHE A 109 -4.62 4.36 5.26
N SER A 110 -3.53 4.05 5.95
CA SER A 110 -2.49 4.98 6.37
C SER A 110 -1.15 4.42 5.92
N ALA A 111 -0.26 5.24 5.39
CA ALA A 111 1.07 4.79 4.99
C ALA A 111 2.16 5.73 5.50
N TYR A 112 3.18 5.15 6.14
CA TYR A 112 4.47 5.81 6.31
C TYR A 112 5.20 5.70 4.97
N TYR A 113 5.64 6.82 4.39
CA TYR A 113 6.24 6.83 3.06
C TYR A 113 7.40 7.81 2.96
N ASP A 114 8.57 7.27 2.61
CA ASP A 114 9.75 8.03 2.23
C ASP A 114 9.73 8.21 0.71
N ALA A 115 9.47 9.44 0.25
CA ALA A 115 9.40 9.77 -1.16
C ALA A 115 10.76 9.85 -1.85
N LYS A 116 11.85 10.02 -1.10
CA LYS A 116 13.21 10.01 -1.63
C LYS A 116 13.60 8.60 -2.04
N ASN A 117 13.36 7.63 -1.16
CA ASN A 117 13.65 6.22 -1.41
C ASN A 117 12.51 5.46 -2.10
N ARG A 118 11.30 6.06 -2.16
CA ARG A 118 10.06 5.50 -2.70
C ARG A 118 9.64 4.21 -2.00
N LYS A 119 9.83 4.17 -0.69
CA LYS A 119 9.61 3.00 0.17
C LYS A 119 8.84 3.39 1.42
N GLY A 120 8.34 2.40 2.14
CA GLY A 120 7.64 2.64 3.39
C GLY A 120 6.76 1.49 3.82
N THR A 121 5.74 1.81 4.63
CA THR A 121 4.83 0.84 5.21
C THR A 121 3.40 1.26 4.92
N PHE A 122 2.64 0.40 4.25
CA PHE A 122 1.23 0.57 3.94
C PHE A 122 0.38 -0.18 4.96
N THR A 123 -0.53 0.52 5.64
CA THR A 123 -1.39 -0.06 6.67
C THR A 123 -2.85 0.07 6.28
N LEU A 124 -3.55 -1.07 6.13
CA LEU A 124 -5.00 -1.08 5.99
C LEU A 124 -5.65 -0.86 7.36
N ILE A 125 -6.59 0.09 7.41
CA ILE A 125 -7.34 0.40 8.62
C ILE A 125 -8.61 -0.45 8.60
N ALA A 126 -8.85 -1.19 9.68
CA ALA A 126 -10.12 -1.90 9.86
C ALA A 126 -11.26 -0.87 9.95
N ASN A 127 -12.33 -1.11 9.19
CA ASN A 127 -13.55 -0.31 9.29
C ASN A 127 -14.28 -0.60 10.61
#